data_AF-A0A318QN07-F1
#
_entry.id   AF-A0A318QN07-F1
#
_cell.length_a   1.000
_cell.length_b   1.000
_cell.length_c   1.000
_cell.angle_alpha   90.00
_cell.angle_beta   90.00
_cell.angle_gamma   90.00
#
_symmetry.space_group_name_H-M   'P 1'
#
loop_
_entity.id
_entity.type
_entity.pdbx_description
1 polymer ?
#
loop_
_entity_poly.entity_id
_entity_poly.type
_entity_poly.pdbx_seq_one_letter_code
_entity_poly.pdbx_strand_id
1 'polypeptide(L)'
;MGSRILVVGPGAVGGYFGARMASAGHDVTFLVRERRLQQLRAGGLCLISSVGNVTMTPRMVMAGGIEGPYDIILLSVKAYSLTSSMFRDLLQGAPVEAQQIIGDLVRRARVHQIPTPLLDLTDLNLRVYEQQRHA
;
A
#
# COMPACT_ATOMS: atom_id res chain seq x y z
N MET A 1 0.95 30.37 -4.19
CA MET A 1 0.21 29.15 -4.55
C MET A 1 0.36 28.17 -3.40
N GLY A 2 -0.74 27.61 -2.88
CA GLY A 2 -0.67 26.60 -1.82
C GLY A 2 -0.27 25.24 -2.39
N SER A 3 0.45 24.42 -1.62
CA SER A 3 0.88 23.08 -2.04
C SER A 3 -0.32 22.14 -2.24
N ARG A 4 -0.33 21.39 -3.36
CA ARG A 4 -1.29 20.30 -3.63
C ARG A 4 -0.84 19.03 -2.93
N ILE A 5 -1.72 18.44 -2.13
CA ILE A 5 -1.44 17.27 -1.31
C ILE A 5 -2.28 16.08 -1.77
N LEU A 6 -1.62 14.96 -2.10
CA LEU A 6 -2.28 13.68 -2.36
C LEU A 6 -2.15 12.76 -1.15
N VAL A 7 -3.29 12.31 -0.61
CA VAL A 7 -3.31 11.30 0.46
C VAL A 7 -3.59 9.94 -0.16
N VAL A 8 -2.59 9.06 -0.13
CA VAL A 8 -2.69 7.69 -0.66
C VAL A 8 -3.10 6.74 0.47
N GLY A 9 -4.35 6.30 0.42
CA GLY A 9 -4.93 5.39 1.40
C GLY A 9 -5.54 6.10 2.61
N PRO A 10 -6.77 6.65 2.48
CA PRO A 10 -7.52 7.24 3.59
C PRO A 10 -8.12 6.19 4.54
N GLY A 11 -7.24 5.39 5.14
CA GLY A 11 -7.54 4.58 6.32
C GLY A 11 -7.48 5.43 7.59
N ALA A 12 -7.13 4.82 8.73
CA ALA A 12 -7.04 5.55 10.00
C ALA A 12 -6.04 6.73 9.94
N VAL A 13 -4.79 6.47 9.55
CA VAL A 13 -3.73 7.49 9.51
C VAL A 13 -4.00 8.53 8.42
N GLY A 14 -4.13 8.09 7.16
CA GLY A 14 -4.36 8.99 6.03
C GLY A 14 -5.66 9.78 6.15
N GLY A 15 -6.72 9.15 6.63
CA GLY A 15 -8.00 9.81 6.88
C GLY A 15 -7.88 10.89 7.96
N TYR A 16 -7.21 10.60 9.08
CA TYR A 16 -6.99 11.57 10.16
C TYR A 16 -6.21 12.80 9.68
N PHE A 17 -4.99 12.59 9.17
CA PHE A 17 -4.12 13.70 8.78
C PHE A 17 -4.67 14.45 7.59
N GLY A 18 -5.17 13.73 6.57
CA GLY A 18 -5.78 14.36 5.41
C GLY A 18 -7.00 15.22 5.78
N ALA A 19 -7.87 14.73 6.67
CA ALA A 19 -9.04 15.50 7.10
C ALA A 19 -8.64 16.75 7.90
N ARG A 20 -7.63 16.64 8.77
CA ARG A 20 -7.12 17.82 9.50
C ARG A 20 -6.51 18.85 8.58
N MET A 21 -5.71 18.43 7.61
CA MET A 21 -5.13 19.33 6.61
C MET A 21 -6.21 19.99 5.76
N ALA A 22 -7.22 19.23 5.30
CA ALA A 22 -8.34 19.77 4.55
C ALA A 22 -9.16 20.78 5.37
N SER A 23 -9.43 20.49 6.65
CA SER A 23 -10.10 21.43 7.56
C SER A 23 -9.31 22.69 7.87
N ALA A 24 -7.98 22.63 7.77
CA ALA A 24 -7.11 23.80 7.87
C ALA A 24 -7.03 24.62 6.57
N GLY A 25 -7.76 24.22 5.51
CA GLY A 25 -7.82 24.94 4.24
C GLY A 25 -6.74 24.55 3.22
N HIS A 26 -5.98 23.48 3.45
CA HIS A 26 -5.02 22.98 2.46
C HIS A 26 -5.73 22.25 1.30
N ASP A 27 -5.11 22.26 0.11
CA ASP A 27 -5.61 21.55 -1.06
C ASP A 27 -5.28 20.06 -0.97
N VAL A 28 -6.19 19.29 -0.37
CA VAL A 28 -6.04 17.86 -0.13
C VAL A 28 -6.97 17.07 -1.04
N THR A 29 -6.39 16.15 -1.81
CA THR A 29 -7.12 15.13 -2.57
C THR A 29 -6.82 13.75 -2.02
N PHE A 30 -7.85 12.93 -1.85
CA PHE A 30 -7.70 11.56 -1.36
C PHE A 30 -7.77 10.55 -2.51
N LEU A 31 -6.70 9.77 -2.69
CA LEU A 31 -6.70 8.63 -3.59
C LEU A 31 -7.44 7.45 -2.95
N VAL A 32 -8.54 7.05 -3.57
CA VAL A 32 -9.45 6.01 -3.09
C VAL A 32 -9.65 4.90 -4.11
N ARG A 33 -10.13 3.74 -3.63
CA ARG A 33 -10.64 2.65 -4.46
C ARG A 33 -12.17 2.77 -4.58
N GLU A 34 -12.75 2.14 -5.59
CA GLU A 34 -14.18 2.18 -5.92
C GLU A 34 -15.09 2.02 -4.69
N ARG A 35 -14.88 0.96 -3.89
CA ARG A 35 -15.65 0.72 -2.66
C ARG A 35 -15.62 1.90 -1.70
N ARG A 36 -14.46 2.54 -1.51
CA ARG A 36 -14.31 3.66 -0.57
C ARG A 36 -14.89 4.95 -1.17
N LEU A 37 -14.78 5.14 -2.48
CA LEU A 37 -15.40 6.26 -3.19
C LEU A 37 -16.92 6.26 -2.98
N GLN A 38 -17.58 5.11 -3.15
CA GLN A 38 -19.02 4.96 -2.93
C GLN A 38 -19.42 5.29 -1.49
N GLN A 39 -18.67 4.80 -0.50
CA GLN A 39 -18.90 5.10 0.91
C GLN A 39 -18.80 6.60 1.22
N LEU A 40 -17.74 7.24 0.73
CA LEU A 40 -17.50 8.67 0.98
C LEU A 40 -18.46 9.57 0.21
N ARG A 41 -18.97 9.13 -0.96
CA ARG A 41 -20.06 9.83 -1.67
C ARG A 41 -21.37 9.78 -0.90
N ALA A 42 -21.68 8.65 -0.26
CA ALA A 42 -22.92 8.47 0.49
C ALA A 42 -22.90 9.18 1.86
N GLY A 43 -21.77 9.11 2.58
CA GLY A 43 -21.69 9.54 3.99
C GLY A 43 -20.66 10.62 4.30
N GLY A 44 -19.93 11.12 3.30
CA GLY A 44 -18.81 12.02 3.53
C GLY A 44 -17.65 11.38 4.30
N LEU A 45 -16.65 12.18 4.64
CA LEU A 45 -15.60 11.82 5.56
C LEU A 45 -15.95 12.35 6.95
N CYS A 46 -16.02 11.43 7.92
CA CYS A 46 -16.21 11.76 9.32
C CYS A 46 -14.96 11.34 10.11
N LEU A 47 -14.32 12.31 10.76
CA LEU A 47 -13.25 12.13 11.71
C LEU A 47 -13.80 12.40 13.10
N ILE A 48 -13.72 11.39 13.97
CA ILE A 48 -14.04 11.50 15.39
C ILE A 48 -12.72 11.42 16.15
N SER A 49 -12.45 12.42 17.01
CA SER A 49 -11.20 12.44 17.78
C SER A 49 -11.31 13.28 19.05
N SER A 50 -10.40 13.07 20.00
CA SER A 50 -10.34 13.83 21.25
C SER A 50 -10.08 15.33 21.06
N VAL A 51 -9.49 15.72 19.94
CA VAL A 51 -9.21 17.12 19.58
C VAL A 51 -10.28 17.72 18.67
N GLY A 52 -11.49 17.16 18.70
CA GLY A 52 -12.67 17.63 17.98
C GLY A 52 -13.04 16.75 16.79
N ASN A 53 -14.32 16.79 16.42
CA ASN A 53 -14.85 16.03 15.28
C ASN A 53 -14.83 16.89 14.03
N VAL A 54 -14.70 16.25 12.88
CA VAL A 54 -14.73 16.88 11.57
C VAL A 54 -15.61 16.05 10.64
N THR A 55 -16.57 16.68 9.98
CA THR A 55 -17.35 16.08 8.90
C THR A 55 -17.22 16.93 7.66
N MET A 56 -16.87 16.32 6.53
CA MET A 56 -16.65 17.03 5.27
C MET A 56 -16.97 16.15 4.06
N THR A 57 -17.17 16.79 2.91
CA THR A 57 -17.13 16.12 1.61
C THR A 57 -15.72 16.29 1.03
N PRO A 58 -14.85 15.27 1.07
CA PRO A 58 -13.48 15.40 0.62
C PRO A 58 -13.39 15.45 -0.92
N ARG A 59 -12.35 16.10 -1.45
CA ARG A 59 -11.92 15.87 -2.84
C ARG A 59 -11.35 14.47 -2.94
N MET A 60 -11.78 13.72 -3.94
CA MET A 60 -11.41 12.32 -4.11
C MET A 60 -11.02 12.05 -5.54
N VAL A 61 -10.10 11.11 -5.71
CA VAL A 61 -9.64 10.67 -7.02
C VAL A 61 -9.43 9.16 -7.01
N MET A 62 -9.63 8.50 -8.16
CA MET A 62 -9.19 7.13 -8.39
C MET A 62 -7.91 7.15 -9.22
N ALA A 63 -7.16 6.05 -9.25
CA ALA A 63 -5.84 6.01 -9.89
C ALA A 63 -5.83 6.54 -11.34
N GLY A 64 -6.85 6.21 -12.14
CA GLY A 64 -6.97 6.67 -13.53
C GLY A 64 -7.36 8.14 -13.72
N GLY A 65 -7.73 8.86 -12.65
CA GLY A 65 -8.12 10.27 -12.69
C GLY A 65 -7.10 11.22 -12.04
N ILE A 66 -5.89 10.74 -11.74
CA ILE A 66 -4.84 11.56 -11.15
C ILE A 66 -4.33 12.57 -12.20
N GLU A 67 -4.58 13.85 -11.96
CA GLU A 67 -4.21 14.94 -12.86
C GLU A 67 -3.10 15.83 -12.29
N GLY A 68 -2.04 15.97 -13.09
CA GLY A 68 -0.91 16.84 -12.81
C GLY A 68 -0.06 16.39 -11.60
N PRO A 69 1.04 17.10 -11.34
CA PRO A 69 1.88 16.81 -10.19
C PRO A 69 1.19 17.24 -8.88
N TYR A 70 1.49 16.51 -7.82
CA TYR A 70 1.24 16.89 -6.43
C TYR A 70 2.57 17.25 -5.79
N ASP A 71 2.58 18.31 -4.98
CA ASP A 71 3.79 18.77 -4.30
C ASP A 71 4.15 17.86 -3.12
N ILE A 72 3.14 17.25 -2.50
CA ILE A 72 3.28 16.35 -1.35
C ILE A 72 2.41 15.11 -1.54
N ILE A 73 2.99 13.94 -1.32
CA ILE A 73 2.26 12.66 -1.29
C ILE A 73 2.38 12.05 0.10
N LEU A 74 1.27 11.95 0.82
CA LEU A 74 1.18 11.23 2.08
C LEU A 74 0.83 9.76 1.80
N LEU A 75 1.83 8.89 1.82
CA LEU A 75 1.66 7.46 1.64
C LEU A 75 1.34 6.78 2.98
N SER A 76 0.08 6.41 3.19
CA SER A 76 -0.40 5.85 4.46
C SER A 76 -1.13 4.50 4.31
N VAL A 77 -0.80 3.76 3.25
CA VAL A 77 -1.27 2.38 3.07
C VAL A 77 -0.43 1.41 3.90
N LYS A 78 -1.02 0.28 4.28
CA LYS A 78 -0.26 -0.81 4.90
C LYS A 78 0.67 -1.44 3.86
N ALA A 79 1.85 -1.90 4.27
CA ALA A 79 2.88 -2.42 3.37
C ALA A 79 2.37 -3.50 2.39
N TYR A 80 1.47 -4.39 2.83
CA TYR A 80 0.88 -5.43 1.99
C TYR A 80 -0.12 -4.91 0.93
N SER A 81 -0.53 -3.65 1.00
CA SER A 81 -1.33 -3.00 -0.04
C SER A 81 -0.46 -2.48 -1.19
N LEU A 82 0.86 -2.46 -0.99
CA LEU A 82 1.84 -2.28 -2.05
C LEU A 82 2.24 -3.64 -2.57
N THR A 83 2.54 -3.70 -3.87
CA THR A 83 3.19 -4.84 -4.47
C THR A 83 4.50 -5.13 -3.74
N SER A 84 4.77 -6.39 -3.36
CA SER A 84 6.06 -6.74 -2.75
C SER A 84 7.18 -6.49 -3.76
N SER A 85 8.39 -6.14 -3.29
CA SER A 85 9.52 -5.93 -4.19
C SER A 85 9.79 -7.17 -5.02
N MET A 86 9.91 -8.31 -4.35
CA MET A 86 10.09 -9.62 -4.99
C MET A 86 9.04 -9.91 -6.07
N PHE A 87 7.76 -9.55 -5.87
CA PHE A 87 6.75 -9.76 -6.91
C PHE A 87 6.91 -8.83 -8.11
N ARG A 88 7.34 -7.58 -7.91
CA ARG A 88 7.69 -6.70 -9.04
C ARG A 88 8.88 -7.26 -9.82
N ASP A 89 9.88 -7.76 -9.10
CA ASP A 89 11.08 -8.33 -9.70
C ASP A 89 10.73 -9.58 -10.53
N LEU A 90 9.88 -10.47 -10.00
CA LEU A 90 9.33 -11.62 -10.72
C LEU A 90 8.61 -11.23 -12.02
N LEU A 91 7.75 -10.20 -11.96
CA LEU A 91 7.01 -9.72 -13.15
C LEU A 91 7.93 -9.13 -14.22
N GLN A 92 9.10 -8.64 -13.82
CA GLN A 92 10.07 -8.00 -14.72
C GLN A 92 11.17 -8.95 -15.18
N GLY A 93 11.16 -10.21 -14.76
CA GLY A 93 12.26 -11.15 -15.04
C GLY A 93 13.56 -10.77 -14.33
N ALA A 94 13.49 -9.97 -13.27
CA ALA A 94 14.63 -9.49 -12.51
C ALA A 94 15.07 -10.51 -11.42
N PRO A 95 16.33 -10.47 -10.97
CA PRO A 95 16.79 -11.30 -9.85
C PRO A 95 16.02 -11.01 -8.56
N VAL A 96 15.82 -12.04 -7.75
CA VAL A 96 15.10 -12.02 -6.47
C VAL A 96 15.96 -12.56 -5.33
N GLU A 97 15.82 -11.96 -4.14
CA GLU A 97 16.49 -12.41 -2.90
C GLU A 97 15.77 -13.61 -2.24
N ALA A 98 15.15 -14.47 -3.05
CA ALA A 98 14.28 -15.55 -2.58
C ALA A 98 14.98 -16.52 -1.62
N GLN A 99 16.27 -16.82 -1.86
CA GLN A 99 17.05 -17.73 -1.02
C GLN A 99 17.39 -17.13 0.34
N GLN A 100 17.67 -15.83 0.38
CA GLN A 100 18.03 -15.10 1.59
C GLN A 100 16.81 -14.88 2.48
N ILE A 101 15.61 -14.79 1.89
CA ILE A 101 14.37 -14.56 2.63
C ILE A 101 13.62 -15.89 2.87
N ILE A 102 13.07 -16.50 1.82
CA ILE A 102 12.23 -17.70 1.95
C ILE A 102 13.09 -18.93 2.25
N GLY A 103 14.21 -19.08 1.55
CA GLY A 103 15.14 -20.18 1.78
C GLY A 103 15.72 -20.19 3.20
N ASP A 104 16.00 -19.01 3.77
CA ASP A 104 16.45 -18.88 5.17
C ASP A 104 15.39 -19.31 6.18
N LEU A 105 14.14 -18.87 5.98
CA LEU A 105 13.01 -19.26 6.82
C LEU A 105 12.78 -20.78 6.79
N VAL A 106 12.77 -21.39 5.61
CA VAL A 106 12.64 -22.85 5.44
C VAL A 106 13.79 -23.58 6.14
N ARG A 107 15.04 -23.10 5.99
CA ARG A 107 16.21 -23.71 6.63
C ARG A 107 16.11 -23.67 8.15
N ARG A 108 15.71 -22.53 8.73
CA ARG A 108 15.51 -22.39 10.18
C ARG A 108 14.36 -23.28 10.67
N ALA A 109 13.25 -23.33 9.95
CA ALA A 109 12.12 -24.18 10.31
C ALA A 109 12.52 -25.66 10.35
N ARG A 110 13.33 -26.13 9.40
CA ARG A 110 13.87 -27.50 9.38
C ARG A 110 14.73 -27.82 10.60
N VAL A 111 15.58 -26.90 11.05
CA VAL A 111 16.38 -27.06 12.28
C VAL A 111 15.48 -27.31 13.49
N HIS A 112 14.30 -26.68 13.52
CA HIS A 112 13.33 -26.82 14.60
C HIS A 112 12.24 -27.86 14.33
N GLN A 113 12.35 -28.64 13.24
CA GLN A 113 11.35 -29.64 12.84
C GLN A 113 9.92 -29.07 12.68
N ILE A 114 9.81 -27.80 12.28
CA ILE A 114 8.52 -27.13 12.04
C ILE A 114 8.13 -27.35 10.56
N PRO A 115 6.99 -27.98 10.26
CA PRO A 115 6.53 -28.14 8.88
C PRO A 115 6.18 -26.79 8.23
N THR A 116 6.69 -26.56 7.02
CA THR A 116 6.46 -25.31 6.26
C THR A 116 5.97 -25.55 4.83
N PRO A 117 4.93 -26.38 4.60
CA PRO A 117 4.60 -26.88 3.26
C PRO A 117 4.37 -25.78 2.21
N LEU A 118 3.78 -24.64 2.59
CA LEU A 118 3.59 -23.51 1.68
C LEU A 118 4.90 -22.77 1.36
N LEU A 119 5.82 -22.65 2.33
CA LEU A 119 7.12 -22.02 2.10
C LEU A 119 8.06 -22.96 1.33
N ASP A 120 7.97 -24.27 1.54
CA ASP A 120 8.72 -25.26 0.75
C ASP A 120 8.30 -25.20 -0.73
N LEU A 121 6.99 -25.14 -1.01
CA LEU A 121 6.49 -24.96 -2.38
C LEU A 121 6.90 -23.60 -2.96
N THR A 122 6.88 -22.54 -2.15
CA THR A 122 7.32 -21.21 -2.57
C THR A 122 8.81 -21.19 -2.91
N ASP A 123 9.67 -21.75 -2.04
CA ASP A 123 11.12 -21.86 -2.27
C ASP A 123 11.41 -22.64 -3.56
N LEU A 124 10.72 -23.76 -3.79
CA LEU A 124 10.87 -24.55 -5.03
C LEU A 124 10.54 -23.71 -6.28
N ASN A 125 9.39 -23.04 -6.30
CA ASN A 125 9.00 -22.22 -7.45
C ASN A 125 9.98 -21.08 -7.72
N LEU A 126 10.46 -20.40 -6.67
CA LEU A 126 11.39 -19.29 -6.81
C LEU A 126 12.78 -19.75 -7.26
N ARG A 127 13.23 -20.95 -6.87
CA ARG A 127 14.47 -21.56 -7.40
C ARG A 127 14.38 -21.87 -8.88
N VAL A 128 13.25 -22.45 -9.32
CA VAL A 128 13.02 -22.75 -10.74
C VAL A 128 13.03 -21.45 -11.55
N TYR A 129 12.37 -20.40 -11.06
CA TYR A 129 12.39 -19.07 -11.67
C TYR A 129 13.82 -18.54 -11.85
N GLU A 130 14.64 -18.53 -10.78
CA GLU A 130 16.02 -18.04 -10.87
C GLU A 130 16.85 -18.86 -11.85
N GLN A 131 16.69 -20.19 -11.83
CA GLN A 131 17.42 -21.07 -12.74
C GLN A 131 17.04 -20.83 -14.21
N GLN A 132 15.75 -20.60 -14.50
CA GLN A 132 15.26 -20.28 -15.84
C GLN A 132 15.74 -18.92 -16.31
N ARG A 133 15.90 -17.94 -15.41
CA ARG A 133 16.45 -16.62 -15.73
C ARG A 133 17.92 -16.67 -16.16
N HIS A 134 18.64 -17.70 -15.74
CA HIS A 134 20.05 -17.93 -16.06
C HIS A 134 20.29 -18.83 -17.30
N ALA A 135 19.22 -19.36 -17.91
CA ALA A 135 19.26 -20.20 -19.11
C ALA A 135 19.05 -19.37 -20.38
#